data_AF-A0AAV8YW00-F1
#
_entry.id   AF-A0AAV8YW00-F1
#
_cell.length_a   1.000
_cell.length_b   1.000
_cell.length_c   1.000
_cell.angle_alpha   90.00
_cell.angle_beta   90.00
_cell.angle_gamma   90.00
#
_symmetry.space_group_name_H-M   'P 1'
#
loop_
_entity.id
_entity.type
_entity.pdbx_description
1 polymer ?
#
loop_
_entity_poly.entity_id
_entity_poly.type
_entity_poly.pdbx_seq_one_letter_code
_entity_poly.pdbx_strand_id
1 'polypeptide(L)'
;MLQEGCPRIHLSPIASGRQVVRDDRLRQQFAAQIGALAYDCEFDSVIESILGNCKDSFICIRGISDYKDGTRRKEWQPYAALAAASVMKAIICGMEAPTNV
;
A
#
# COMPACT_ATOMS: atom_id res chain seq x y z
N MET A 1 -13.43 -18.37 -0.31
CA MET A 1 -13.11 -19.04 -1.57
C MET A 1 -12.42 -18.04 -2.48
N LEU A 2 -11.41 -18.47 -3.25
CA LEU A 2 -10.72 -17.60 -4.19
C LEU A 2 -11.54 -17.54 -5.47
N GLN A 3 -12.01 -16.36 -5.87
CA GLN A 3 -12.70 -16.16 -7.14
C GLN A 3 -11.66 -15.79 -8.20
N GLU A 4 -11.50 -16.64 -9.21
CA GLU A 4 -10.61 -16.35 -10.34
C GLU A 4 -11.05 -15.08 -11.05
N GLY A 5 -10.08 -14.25 -11.47
CA GLY A 5 -10.33 -13.00 -12.19
C GLY A 5 -10.67 -11.78 -11.30
N CYS A 6 -10.83 -11.94 -9.99
CA CYS A 6 -11.08 -10.82 -9.08
C CYS A 6 -9.78 -10.30 -8.43
N PRO A 7 -9.57 -8.97 -8.33
CA PRO A 7 -8.46 -8.40 -7.57
C PRO A 7 -8.50 -8.84 -6.11
N ARG A 8 -7.34 -9.19 -5.56
CA ARG A 8 -7.21 -9.60 -4.16
C ARG A 8 -6.89 -8.39 -3.29
N ILE A 9 -7.62 -8.25 -2.18
CA ILE A 9 -7.35 -7.25 -1.16
C ILE A 9 -6.55 -7.91 -0.03
N HIS A 10 -5.45 -7.28 0.36
CA HIS A 10 -4.64 -7.68 1.50
C HIS A 10 -4.71 -6.58 2.57
N LEU A 11 -4.98 -6.98 3.81
CA LEU A 11 -4.93 -6.10 4.97
C LEU A 11 -3.69 -6.47 5.78
N SER A 12 -2.63 -5.70 5.60
CA SER A 12 -1.33 -5.97 6.20
C SER A 12 -0.52 -4.68 6.30
N PRO A 13 0.48 -4.61 7.19
CA PRO A 13 1.44 -3.53 7.21
C PRO A 13 2.11 -3.31 5.84
N ILE A 14 2.25 -2.04 5.46
CA ILE A 14 3.04 -1.60 4.31
C ILE A 14 4.33 -1.01 4.88
N ALA A 15 5.46 -1.63 4.57
CA ALA A 15 6.75 -1.16 5.00
C ALA A 15 7.26 -0.03 4.10
N SER A 16 8.00 0.92 4.68
CA SER A 16 8.66 2.00 3.95
C SER A 16 10.09 2.18 4.45
N GLY A 17 10.96 2.71 3.57
CA GLY A 17 12.36 3.01 3.91
C GLY A 17 13.35 2.66 2.79
N ARG A 18 14.12 3.65 2.33
CA ARG A 18 15.07 3.50 1.21
C ARG A 18 16.18 2.47 1.44
N GLN A 19 16.64 2.31 2.68
CA GLN A 19 17.71 1.37 3.03
C GLN A 19 17.22 -0.09 2.94
N VAL A 20 15.99 -0.35 3.37
CA VAL A 20 15.38 -1.69 3.39
C VAL A 20 15.04 -2.17 1.97
N VAL A 21 14.69 -1.26 1.06
CA VAL A 21 14.33 -1.64 -0.32
C VAL A 21 15.54 -2.07 -1.16
N ARG A 22 16.75 -1.64 -0.83
CA ARG A 22 17.97 -1.90 -1.62
C ARG A 22 18.70 -3.20 -1.27
N ASP A 23 18.37 -3.82 -0.14
CA ASP A 23 18.96 -5.09 0.30
C ASP A 23 17.83 -6.11 0.48
N ASP A 24 17.82 -7.13 -0.39
CA ASP A 24 16.76 -8.17 -0.39
C ASP A 24 16.70 -8.95 0.92
N ARG A 25 17.85 -9.21 1.57
CA ARG A 25 17.90 -9.96 2.82
C ARG A 25 17.35 -9.09 3.95
N LEU A 26 17.76 -7.83 4.01
CA LEU A 26 17.24 -6.87 4.99
C LEU A 26 15.73 -6.66 4.80
N ARG A 27 15.27 -6.56 3.55
CA ARG A 27 13.85 -6.49 3.20
C ARG A 27 13.09 -7.69 3.74
N GLN A 28 13.54 -8.90 3.44
CA GLN A 28 12.87 -10.11 3.88
C GLN A 28 12.86 -10.27 5.40
N GLN A 29 13.97 -9.94 6.08
CA GLN A 29 14.07 -9.98 7.53
C GLN A 29 13.09 -8.98 8.17
N PHE A 30 13.06 -7.75 7.67
CA PHE A 30 12.13 -6.73 8.15
C PHE A 30 10.67 -7.16 7.92
N ALA A 31 10.34 -7.66 6.73
CA ALA A 31 9.01 -8.17 6.39
C ALA A 31 8.56 -9.25 7.36
N ALA A 32 9.45 -10.21 7.64
CA ALA A 32 9.16 -11.30 8.56
C ALA A 32 8.95 -10.80 10.00
N GLN A 33 9.74 -9.82 10.43
CA GLN A 33 9.65 -9.26 11.78
C GLN A 33 8.33 -8.49 12.01
N ILE A 34 7.89 -7.69 11.05
CA ILE A 34 6.69 -6.83 11.20
C ILE A 34 5.45 -7.36 10.49
N GLY A 35 5.55 -8.52 9.81
CA GLY A 35 4.46 -9.10 9.03
C GLY A 35 4.06 -8.28 7.80
N ALA A 36 4.98 -7.49 7.23
CA ALA A 36 4.68 -6.66 6.07
C ALA A 36 4.56 -7.51 4.79
N LEU A 37 3.52 -7.26 4.00
CA LEU A 37 3.33 -7.91 2.69
C LEU A 37 3.68 -7.01 1.51
N ALA A 38 3.85 -5.70 1.74
CA ALA A 38 4.15 -4.74 0.70
C ALA A 38 5.22 -3.74 1.16
N TYR A 39 5.93 -3.18 0.18
CA TYR A 39 6.97 -2.18 0.37
C TYR A 39 6.72 -0.98 -0.55
N ASP A 40 6.92 0.22 -0.02
CA ASP A 40 6.94 1.45 -0.81
C ASP A 40 8.08 2.37 -0.31
N CYS A 41 9.03 2.71 -1.18
CA CYS A 41 10.20 3.49 -0.79
C CYS A 41 10.01 5.02 -0.79
N GLU A 42 8.87 5.52 -1.26
CA GLU A 42 8.60 6.96 -1.42
C GLU A 42 7.52 7.45 -0.47
N PHE A 43 6.87 6.53 0.25
CA PHE A 43 5.76 6.84 1.13
C PHE A 43 6.16 7.30 2.53
N ASP A 44 7.43 7.16 2.91
CA ASP A 44 7.97 7.65 4.18
C ASP A 44 7.63 9.12 4.41
N SER A 45 7.93 9.97 3.43
CA SER A 45 7.64 11.41 3.47
C SER A 45 6.15 11.76 3.63
N VAL A 46 5.26 10.94 3.07
CA VAL A 46 3.80 11.14 3.19
C VAL A 46 3.35 10.82 4.61
N ILE A 47 3.83 9.71 5.19
CA ILE A 47 3.53 9.33 6.57
C ILE A 47 4.08 10.36 7.54
N GLU A 48 5.32 10.81 7.36
CA GLU A 48 5.93 11.88 8.17
C GLU A 48 5.08 13.16 8.14
N SER A 49 4.57 13.54 6.97
CA SER A 49 3.69 14.71 6.84
C SER A 49 2.34 14.52 7.54
N ILE A 50 1.69 13.37 7.39
CA ILE A 50 0.42 13.04 8.05
C ILE A 50 0.58 13.13 9.58
N LEU A 51 1.63 12.49 10.11
CA LEU A 51 1.93 12.50 11.54
C LEU A 51 2.31 13.90 12.03
N GLY A 52 3.13 14.63 11.28
CA GLY A 52 3.55 15.99 11.61
C GLY A 52 2.40 17.01 11.62
N ASN A 53 1.32 16.75 10.86
CA ASN A 53 0.11 17.56 10.86
C ASN A 53 -0.97 17.04 11.83
N CYS A 54 -0.61 16.14 12.76
CA CYS A 54 -1.50 15.56 13.76
C CYS A 54 -2.78 14.96 13.15
N LYS A 55 -2.63 14.23 12.03
CA LYS A 55 -3.73 13.52 11.39
C LYS A 55 -3.81 12.08 11.91
N ASP A 56 -4.83 11.82 12.72
CA ASP A 56 -5.00 10.53 13.41
C ASP A 56 -5.92 9.56 12.65
N SER A 57 -6.54 10.00 11.55
CA SER A 57 -7.46 9.20 10.75
C SER A 57 -7.07 9.24 9.28
N PHE A 58 -6.48 8.14 8.82
CA PHE A 58 -6.09 7.94 7.43
C PHE A 58 -6.08 6.45 7.09
N ILE A 59 -6.16 6.16 5.80
CA ILE A 59 -5.99 4.81 5.25
C ILE A 59 -4.98 4.87 4.11
N CYS A 60 -4.15 3.82 4.01
CA CYS A 60 -3.18 3.68 2.93
C CYS A 60 -3.63 2.55 2.00
N ILE A 61 -3.86 2.87 0.73
CA ILE A 61 -4.27 1.90 -0.29
C ILE A 61 -3.18 1.83 -1.34
N ARG A 62 -2.64 0.63 -1.59
CA ARG A 62 -1.57 0.40 -2.56
C ARG A 62 -1.91 -0.73 -3.51
N GLY A 63 -1.66 -0.49 -4.79
CA GLY A 63 -1.63 -1.53 -5.82
C GLY A 63 -0.23 -2.11 -5.93
N ILE A 64 -0.13 -3.41 -6.21
CA ILE A 64 1.16 -4.10 -6.37
C ILE A 64 1.58 -4.02 -7.83
N SER A 65 2.68 -3.32 -8.11
CA SER A 65 3.23 -3.12 -9.46
C SER A 65 4.53 -3.89 -9.71
N ASP A 66 5.15 -4.42 -8.67
CA ASP A 66 6.48 -5.02 -8.74
C ASP A 66 6.52 -6.37 -8.03
N TYR A 67 7.49 -7.18 -8.39
CA TYR A 67 7.68 -8.49 -7.78
C TYR A 67 8.32 -8.38 -6.39
N LYS A 68 8.08 -9.40 -5.56
CA LYS A 68 8.62 -9.51 -4.19
C LYS A 68 10.16 -9.51 -4.15
N ASP A 69 10.80 -9.94 -5.23
CA ASP A 69 12.25 -9.94 -5.41
C ASP A 69 12.83 -8.55 -5.72
N GLY A 70 11.98 -7.52 -5.86
CA GLY A 70 12.42 -6.15 -6.14
C GLY A 70 12.61 -5.85 -7.62
N THR A 71 12.29 -6.81 -8.52
CA THR A 71 12.28 -6.58 -9.96
C THR A 71 11.20 -5.55 -10.29
N ARG A 72 11.63 -4.40 -10.81
CA ARG A 72 10.72 -3.31 -11.16
C ARG A 72 10.23 -3.44 -12.60
N ARG A 73 8.92 -3.45 -12.82
CA ARG A 73 8.31 -3.44 -14.16
C ARG A 73 7.22 -2.40 -14.26
N LYS A 74 7.47 -1.37 -15.09
CA LYS A 74 6.52 -0.27 -15.28
C LYS A 74 5.19 -0.69 -15.90
N GLU A 75 5.16 -1.82 -16.61
CA GLU A 75 3.98 -2.36 -17.30
C GLU A 75 2.78 -2.58 -16.38
N TRP A 76 3.01 -2.90 -15.10
CA TRP A 76 1.95 -3.19 -14.14
C TRP A 76 1.48 -1.98 -13.36
N GLN A 77 2.22 -0.86 -13.42
CA GLN A 77 1.85 0.36 -12.70
C GLN A 77 0.47 0.90 -13.10
N PRO A 78 0.07 0.95 -14.39
CA PRO A 78 -1.27 1.40 -14.76
C PRO A 78 -2.38 0.54 -14.15
N TYR A 79 -2.22 -0.79 -14.19
CA TYR A 79 -3.19 -1.71 -13.59
C TYR A 79 -3.23 -1.59 -12.06
N ALA A 80 -2.06 -1.55 -11.42
CA ALA A 80 -1.93 -1.40 -9.97
C ALA A 80 -2.57 -0.09 -9.48
N ALA A 81 -2.34 1.01 -10.19
CA ALA A 81 -2.95 2.31 -9.91
C ALA A 81 -4.47 2.26 -10.05
N LEU A 82 -4.98 1.67 -11.14
CA LEU A 82 -6.42 1.52 -11.36
C LEU A 82 -7.07 0.64 -10.27
N ALA A 83 -6.41 -0.45 -9.87
CA ALA A 83 -6.91 -1.33 -8.81
C ALA A 83 -7.00 -0.59 -7.46
N ALA A 84 -5.95 0.15 -7.07
CA ALA A 84 -5.96 0.97 -5.86
C ALA A 84 -7.05 2.05 -5.89
N ALA A 85 -7.19 2.75 -7.02
CA ALA A 85 -8.23 3.76 -7.21
C ALA A 85 -9.64 3.17 -7.15
N SER A 86 -9.84 1.96 -7.67
CA SER A 86 -11.12 1.26 -7.62
C SER A 86 -11.51 0.89 -6.18
N VAL A 87 -10.55 0.43 -5.37
CA VAL A 87 -10.77 0.20 -3.93
C VAL A 87 -11.11 1.49 -3.20
N MET A 88 -10.38 2.58 -3.46
CA MET A 88 -10.67 3.90 -2.89
C MET A 88 -12.10 4.35 -3.25
N LYS A 89 -12.50 4.23 -4.52
CA LYS A 89 -13.86 4.57 -4.96
C LYS A 89 -14.91 3.74 -4.24
N ALA A 90 -14.70 2.43 -4.10
CA ALA A 90 -15.64 1.55 -3.40
C ALA A 90 -15.79 1.95 -1.92
N ILE A 91 -14.71 2.33 -1.25
CA ILE A 91 -14.74 2.84 0.12
C ILE A 91 -15.57 4.13 0.19
N ILE A 92 -15.25 5.13 -0.64
CA ILE A 92 -15.96 6.41 -0.65
C ILE A 92 -17.45 6.22 -0.92
N CYS A 93 -17.81 5.39 -1.90
CA CYS A 93 -19.22 5.12 -2.21
C CYS A 93 -19.96 4.33 -1.12
N GLY A 94 -19.23 3.59 -0.29
CA GLY A 94 -19.78 2.84 0.84
C GLY A 94 -19.81 3.63 2.15
N MET A 95 -19.18 4.81 2.20
CA MET A 95 -19.23 5.70 3.36
C MET A 95 -20.55 6.48 3.36
N GLU A 96 -21.11 6.68 4.55
CA GLU A 96 -22.20 7.63 4.71
C GLU A 96 -21.70 9.04 4.38
N ALA A 97 -22.60 9.86 3.82
CA ALA A 97 -22.28 11.25 3.59
C ALA A 97 -21.86 11.88 4.93
N PRO A 98 -20.76 12.64 4.97
CA PRO A 98 -20.34 13.28 6.20
C PRO A 98 -21.49 14.18 6.69
N THR A 99 -21.96 13.93 7.90
CA THR A 99 -22.87 14.84 8.57
C THR A 99 -22.12 16.14 8.82
N ASN A 100 -22.66 17.26 8.33
CA ASN A 100 -22.16 18.59 8.65
C ASN A 100 -22.42 18.85 10.13
N VAL A 101 -21.52 18.41 11.00
CA VAL A 101 -21.47 18.77 12.42
C VAL A 101 -20.53 19.94 12.60
#